data_AF-A0A5C3LFF3-F1
#
_entry.id   AF-A0A5C3LFF3-F1
#
_cell.length_a   1.000
_cell.length_b   1.000
_cell.length_c   1.000
_cell.angle_alpha   90.00
_cell.angle_beta   90.00
_cell.angle_gamma   90.00
#
_symmetry.space_group_name_H-M   'P 1'
#
loop_
_entity.id
_entity.type
_entity.pdbx_description
1 polymer ?
#
loop_
_entity_poly.entity_id
_entity_poly.type
_entity_poly.pdbx_seq_one_letter_code
_entity_poly.pdbx_strand_id
1 'polypeptide(L)'
;MSSIKLKRTLSQAVYLFLVLITVVASGLSCAAIISQAVRTADNRSWVNNFNALTVGAAYILVLIASLFLCIQRRIAVRLKLQRISKTYRTVGAEDLPKSVHQYVTQEYVRACLISHESLPKDIVHEGWGRPGTKYSGIYIRRALLNTISRIDTLAHTVIPMHPKLKPNTRMLLHFRFLVPLLSKDQDGMSPLHYYDSAIQLARNADRELTEEEFELGMHAAKEIEKGLEECRLEMSQDSIGDSVL
;
A
#
# COMPACT_ATOMS: atom_id res chain seq x y z
N MET A 1 -6.15 15.04 20.79
CA MET A 1 -6.70 14.46 22.05
C MET A 1 -8.09 13.80 21.93
N SER A 2 -8.97 14.24 21.00
CA SER A 2 -10.32 13.66 20.81
C SER A 2 -10.33 12.22 20.24
N SER A 3 -9.43 11.90 19.30
CA SER A 3 -9.35 10.58 18.65
C SER A 3 -9.10 9.40 19.61
N ILE A 4 -8.35 9.60 20.69
CA ILE A 4 -8.03 8.54 21.67
C ILE A 4 -9.25 8.20 22.53
N LYS A 5 -10.03 9.21 22.92
CA LYS A 5 -11.28 9.01 23.68
C LYS A 5 -12.31 8.29 22.82
N LEU A 6 -12.42 8.65 21.54
CA LEU A 6 -13.34 8.03 20.58
C LEU A 6 -12.97 6.57 20.28
N LYS A 7 -11.69 6.26 20.04
CA LYS A 7 -11.23 4.87 19.83
C LYS A 7 -11.53 3.98 21.05
N ARG A 8 -11.39 4.54 22.25
CA ARG A 8 -11.68 3.83 23.50
C ARG A 8 -13.17 3.57 23.69
N THR A 9 -14.04 4.55 23.43
CA THR A 9 -15.50 4.34 23.54
C THR A 9 -16.00 3.36 22.48
N LEU A 10 -15.48 3.45 21.25
CA LEU A 10 -15.81 2.52 20.16
C LEU A 10 -15.40 1.09 20.51
N SER A 11 -14.16 0.89 21.00
CA SER A 11 -13.69 -0.44 21.41
C SER A 11 -14.53 -1.03 22.55
N GLN A 12 -14.96 -0.21 23.51
CA GLN A 12 -15.84 -0.67 24.59
C GLN A 12 -17.24 -1.02 24.09
N ALA A 13 -17.80 -0.23 23.16
CA ALA A 13 -19.10 -0.51 22.56
C ALA A 13 -19.07 -1.79 21.73
N VAL A 14 -18.05 -1.99 20.90
CA VAL A 14 -17.86 -3.21 20.09
C VAL A 14 -17.71 -4.45 20.98
N TYR A 15 -16.95 -4.35 22.08
CA TYR A 15 -16.80 -5.46 23.01
C TYR A 15 -18.13 -5.82 23.69
N LEU A 16 -18.89 -4.82 24.17
CA LEU A 16 -20.21 -5.06 24.77
C LEU A 16 -21.19 -5.67 23.77
N PHE A 17 -21.17 -5.18 22.53
CA PHE A 17 -22.01 -5.70 21.46
C PHE A 17 -21.69 -7.17 21.14
N LEU A 18 -20.41 -7.53 21.02
CA LEU A 18 -19.99 -8.91 20.81
C LEU A 18 -20.40 -9.83 21.97
N VAL A 19 -20.20 -9.39 23.22
CA VAL A 19 -20.65 -10.15 24.39
C VAL A 19 -22.17 -10.34 24.37
N LEU A 20 -22.93 -9.29 24.08
CA LEU A 20 -24.40 -9.37 23.98
C LEU A 20 -24.83 -10.38 22.91
N ILE A 21 -24.25 -10.32 21.71
CA ILE A 21 -24.54 -11.27 20.62
C ILE A 21 -24.25 -12.71 21.06
N THR A 22 -23.08 -12.95 21.69
CA THR A 22 -22.72 -14.31 22.12
C THR A 22 -23.70 -14.84 23.19
N VAL A 23 -24.12 -13.99 24.13
CA VAL A 23 -25.12 -14.37 25.14
C VAL A 23 -26.47 -14.68 24.49
N VAL A 24 -26.96 -13.82 23.60
CA VAL A 24 -28.24 -14.01 22.90
C VAL A 24 -28.22 -15.25 22.02
N ALA A 25 -27.17 -15.44 21.22
CA ALA A 25 -27.02 -16.62 20.36
C ALA A 25 -26.94 -17.92 21.16
N SER A 26 -26.19 -17.92 22.28
CA SER A 26 -26.11 -19.09 23.16
C SER A 26 -27.44 -19.38 23.87
N GLY A 27 -28.17 -18.35 24.28
CA GLY A 27 -29.51 -18.48 24.88
C GLY A 27 -30.55 -19.01 23.88
N LEU A 28 -30.56 -18.49 22.65
CA LEU A 28 -31.44 -18.98 21.59
C LEU A 28 -31.11 -20.42 21.19
N SER A 29 -29.83 -20.77 21.11
CA SER A 29 -29.38 -22.15 20.88
C SER A 29 -29.85 -23.09 21.99
N CYS A 30 -29.72 -22.70 23.26
CA CYS A 30 -30.19 -23.46 24.41
C CYS A 30 -31.72 -23.67 24.36
N ALA A 31 -32.49 -22.60 24.12
CA ALA A 31 -33.95 -22.67 24.01
C ALA A 31 -34.40 -23.58 22.86
N ALA A 32 -33.72 -23.53 21.72
CA ALA A 32 -34.00 -24.37 20.56
C ALA A 32 -33.74 -25.86 20.86
N ILE A 33 -32.61 -26.19 21.50
CA ILE A 33 -32.27 -27.58 21.83
C ILE A 33 -33.16 -28.14 22.94
N ILE A 34 -33.50 -27.35 23.96
CA ILE A 34 -34.49 -27.77 24.98
C ILE A 34 -35.85 -28.00 24.33
N SER A 35 -36.28 -27.10 23.44
CA SER A 35 -37.53 -27.26 22.68
C SER A 35 -37.53 -28.53 21.81
N GLN A 36 -36.40 -28.87 21.19
CA GLN A 36 -36.22 -30.13 20.45
C GLN A 36 -36.24 -31.35 21.39
N ALA A 37 -35.49 -31.32 22.50
CA ALA A 37 -35.41 -32.41 23.47
C ALA A 37 -36.77 -32.72 24.14
N VAL A 38 -37.64 -31.72 24.30
CA VAL A 38 -39.01 -31.89 24.79
C VAL A 38 -39.94 -32.45 23.72
N ARG A 39 -39.76 -32.07 22.45
CA ARG A 39 -40.59 -32.56 21.33
C ARG A 39 -40.27 -34.00 20.94
N THR A 40 -39.04 -34.46 21.15
CA THR A 40 -38.57 -35.81 20.80
C THR A 40 -38.74 -36.82 21.94
N ALA A 41 -39.25 -36.41 23.11
CA ALA A 41 -39.48 -37.31 24.24
C ALA A 41 -40.85 -38.03 24.15
N ASP A 42 -40.87 -39.34 24.43
CA ASP A 42 -42.02 -40.25 24.24
C ASP A 42 -43.30 -39.81 24.96
N ASN A 43 -43.18 -39.05 26.06
CA ASN A 43 -44.30 -38.58 26.88
C ASN A 43 -44.69 -37.12 26.65
N ARG A 44 -44.02 -36.39 25.73
CA ARG A 44 -44.27 -34.98 25.36
C ARG A 44 -44.54 -34.06 26.57
N SER A 45 -43.92 -34.37 27.70
CA SER A 45 -44.16 -33.81 29.02
C SER A 45 -42.89 -33.10 29.49
N TRP A 46 -43.07 -31.93 30.10
CA TRP A 46 -41.99 -31.18 30.75
C TRP A 46 -41.56 -31.82 32.08
N VAL A 47 -42.42 -32.66 32.66
CA VAL A 47 -42.20 -33.31 33.95
C VAL A 47 -41.56 -34.68 33.69
N ASN A 48 -40.37 -34.92 34.28
CA ASN A 48 -39.51 -36.11 34.15
C ASN A 48 -38.68 -36.27 32.86
N ASN A 49 -38.31 -35.20 32.16
CA ASN A 49 -37.38 -35.30 31.02
C ASN A 49 -35.91 -35.10 31.44
N PHE A 50 -35.21 -36.21 31.70
CA PHE A 50 -33.79 -36.21 32.10
C PHE A 50 -32.84 -35.65 31.02
N ASN A 51 -33.19 -35.78 29.74
CA ASN A 51 -32.41 -35.21 28.63
C ASN A 51 -32.46 -33.68 28.66
N ALA A 52 -33.64 -33.09 28.91
CA ALA A 52 -33.79 -31.64 29.03
C ALA A 52 -33.00 -31.08 30.24
N LEU A 53 -33.00 -31.82 31.36
CA LEU A 53 -32.22 -31.45 32.55
C LEU A 53 -30.71 -31.49 32.29
N THR A 54 -30.21 -32.55 31.63
CA THR A 54 -28.78 -32.73 31.33
C THR A 54 -28.28 -31.66 30.36
N VAL A 55 -29.06 -31.35 29.32
CA VAL A 55 -28.74 -30.25 28.38
C VAL A 55 -28.73 -28.91 29.11
N GLY A 56 -29.76 -28.62 29.92
CA GLY A 56 -29.83 -27.37 30.70
C GLY A 56 -28.61 -27.21 31.63
N ALA A 57 -28.23 -28.26 32.34
CA ALA A 57 -27.07 -28.26 33.23
C ALA A 57 -25.74 -28.00 32.48
N ALA A 58 -25.55 -28.60 31.31
CA ALA A 58 -24.36 -28.38 30.49
C ALA A 58 -24.23 -26.92 30.04
N TYR A 59 -25.32 -26.29 29.60
CA TYR A 59 -25.33 -24.88 29.21
C TYR A 59 -25.07 -23.93 30.38
N ILE A 60 -25.60 -24.21 31.57
CA ILE A 60 -25.31 -23.44 32.79
C ILE A 60 -23.81 -23.50 33.11
N LEU A 61 -23.20 -24.68 33.00
CA LEU A 61 -21.77 -24.86 33.27
C LEU A 61 -20.91 -24.08 32.26
N VAL A 62 -21.26 -24.13 30.97
CA VAL A 62 -20.60 -23.33 29.92
C VAL A 62 -20.77 -21.82 30.16
N LEU A 63 -21.95 -21.39 30.60
CA LEU A 63 -22.21 -19.98 30.94
C LEU A 63 -21.34 -19.52 32.12
N ILE A 64 -21.25 -20.32 33.18
CA ILE A 64 -20.39 -20.03 34.35
C ILE A 64 -18.92 -19.96 33.93
N ALA A 65 -18.44 -20.94 33.15
CA ALA A 65 -17.06 -20.99 32.67
C ALA A 65 -16.73 -19.78 31.78
N SER A 66 -17.63 -19.41 30.86
CA SER A 66 -17.42 -18.26 29.97
C SER A 66 -17.39 -16.92 30.73
N LEU A 67 -18.26 -16.73 31.73
CA LEU A 67 -18.23 -15.54 32.60
C LEU A 67 -16.94 -15.50 33.41
N PHE A 68 -16.51 -16.62 33.98
CA PHE A 68 -15.27 -16.71 34.74
C PHE A 68 -14.06 -16.32 33.89
N LEU A 69 -13.94 -16.84 32.67
CA LEU A 69 -12.88 -16.49 31.73
C LEU A 69 -12.92 -15.00 31.33
N CYS A 70 -14.10 -14.45 31.07
CA CYS A 70 -14.28 -13.03 30.77
C CYS A 70 -13.83 -12.13 31.93
N ILE A 71 -14.19 -12.49 33.16
CA ILE A 71 -13.82 -11.74 34.37
C ILE A 71 -12.31 -11.83 34.60
N GLN A 72 -11.73 -13.03 34.53
CA GLN A 72 -10.28 -13.24 34.67
C GLN A 72 -9.49 -12.41 33.66
N ARG A 73 -9.90 -12.41 32.38
CA ARG A 73 -9.27 -11.59 31.34
C ARG A 73 -9.38 -10.10 31.63
N ARG A 74 -10.54 -9.63 32.11
CA ARG A 74 -10.76 -8.22 32.45
C ARG A 74 -9.92 -7.78 33.65
N ILE A 75 -9.80 -8.62 34.67
CA ILE A 75 -8.97 -8.39 35.85
C ILE A 75 -7.50 -8.36 35.44
N ALA A 76 -7.02 -9.36 34.68
CA ALA A 76 -5.64 -9.43 34.23
C ALA A 76 -5.22 -8.20 33.39
N VAL A 77 -6.09 -7.73 32.49
CA VAL A 77 -5.84 -6.51 31.71
C VAL A 77 -5.80 -5.28 32.61
N ARG A 78 -6.73 -5.15 33.57
CA ARG A 78 -6.71 -4.05 34.54
C ARG A 78 -5.47 -4.06 35.41
N LEU A 79 -5.05 -5.22 35.90
CA LEU A 79 -3.84 -5.39 36.70
C LEU A 79 -2.59 -5.07 35.90
N LYS A 80 -2.50 -5.51 34.63
CA LYS A 80 -1.39 -5.13 33.74
C LYS A 80 -1.33 -3.62 33.48
N LEU A 81 -2.49 -2.97 33.28
CA LEU A 81 -2.57 -1.52 33.11
C LEU A 81 -2.30 -0.73 34.39
N GLN A 82 -2.60 -1.29 35.57
CA GLN A 82 -2.23 -0.71 36.87
C GLN A 82 -0.74 -0.90 37.17
N ARG A 83 -0.14 -2.00 36.71
CA ARG A 83 1.29 -2.29 36.86
C ARG A 83 2.17 -1.39 35.98
N ILE A 84 1.62 -0.84 34.89
CA ILE A 84 2.25 0.30 34.23
C ILE A 84 2.17 1.46 35.22
N SER A 85 3.27 1.69 35.94
CA SER A 85 3.37 2.68 37.00
C SER A 85 2.98 4.04 36.46
N LYS A 86 1.77 4.50 36.79
CA LYS A 86 1.39 5.92 36.64
C LYS A 86 2.29 6.83 37.49
N THR A 87 3.02 6.25 38.43
CA THR A 87 4.09 6.87 39.21
C THR A 87 5.39 6.95 38.42
N TYR A 88 5.36 7.48 37.20
CA TYR A 88 6.50 8.29 36.78
C TYR A 88 6.35 9.62 37.54
N ARG A 89 6.71 9.62 38.82
CA ARG A 89 7.17 10.88 39.43
C ARG A 89 8.44 11.18 38.66
N THR A 90 8.35 12.07 37.68
CA THR A 90 9.53 12.66 37.06
C THR A 90 10.39 13.10 38.23
N VAL A 91 11.53 12.44 38.39
CA VAL A 91 12.53 12.77 39.39
C VAL A 91 12.68 14.29 39.38
N GLY A 92 12.27 14.96 40.47
CA GLY A 92 12.37 16.41 40.54
C GLY A 92 13.83 16.81 40.58
N ALA A 93 14.15 18.05 40.16
CA ALA A 93 15.51 18.59 40.31
C ALA A 93 15.97 18.61 41.78
N GLU A 94 15.02 18.59 42.72
CA GLU A 94 15.22 18.54 44.17
C GLU A 94 15.50 17.12 44.71
N ASP A 95 15.15 16.06 43.96
CA ASP A 95 15.21 14.68 44.45
C ASP A 95 16.62 14.05 44.27
N LEU A 96 17.48 14.63 43.42
CA LEU A 96 18.80 14.08 43.06
C LEU A 96 19.90 15.16 43.01
N PRO A 97 21.18 14.77 43.19
CA PRO A 97 22.31 15.65 42.92
C PRO A 97 22.26 16.18 41.48
N LYS A 98 22.54 17.48 41.30
CA LYS A 98 22.42 18.18 40.01
C LYS A 98 23.14 17.47 38.85
N SER A 99 24.31 16.88 39.11
CA SER A 99 25.08 16.12 38.11
C SER A 99 24.34 14.89 37.59
N VAL A 100 23.70 14.13 38.48
CA VAL A 100 22.94 12.93 38.11
C VAL A 100 21.66 13.33 37.38
N HIS A 101 20.96 14.36 37.85
CA HIS A 101 19.76 14.87 37.17
C HIS A 101 20.08 15.34 35.74
N GLN A 102 21.19 16.06 35.54
CA GLN A 102 21.64 16.49 34.21
C GLN A 102 21.96 15.30 33.31
N TYR A 103 22.70 14.32 33.80
CA TYR A 103 23.04 13.11 33.06
C TYR A 103 21.79 12.32 32.62
N VAL A 104 20.88 12.06 33.56
CA VAL A 104 19.62 11.35 33.28
C VAL A 104 18.77 12.12 32.27
N THR A 105 18.68 13.44 32.40
CA THR A 105 17.95 14.29 31.44
C THR A 105 18.56 14.21 30.05
N GLN A 106 19.89 14.26 29.95
CA GLN A 106 20.61 14.18 28.69
C GLN A 106 20.39 12.83 27.99
N GLU A 107 20.53 11.71 28.72
CA GLU A 107 20.28 10.37 28.16
C GLU A 107 18.81 10.16 27.80
N TYR A 108 17.89 10.70 28.59
CA TYR A 108 16.45 10.69 28.26
C TYR A 108 16.16 11.44 26.96
N VAL A 109 16.67 12.68 26.81
CA VAL A 109 16.50 13.46 25.58
C VAL A 109 17.15 12.75 24.39
N ARG A 110 18.34 12.18 24.57
CA ARG A 110 19.02 11.38 23.54
C ARG A 110 18.17 10.18 23.12
N ALA A 111 17.63 9.42 24.07
CA ALA A 111 16.76 8.29 23.80
C ALA A 111 15.47 8.72 23.08
N CYS A 112 14.86 9.84 23.48
CA CYS A 112 13.70 10.40 22.79
C CYS A 112 14.03 10.79 21.34
N LEU A 113 15.16 11.46 21.11
CA LEU A 113 15.60 11.83 19.76
C LEU A 113 15.85 10.60 18.89
N ILE A 114 16.59 9.60 19.40
CA ILE A 114 16.82 8.34 18.70
C ILE A 114 15.49 7.65 18.39
N SER A 115 14.57 7.59 19.35
CA SER A 115 13.26 6.97 19.14
C SER A 115 12.45 7.68 18.06
N HIS A 116 12.49 9.02 18.02
CA HIS A 116 11.78 9.83 17.04
C HIS A 116 12.39 9.68 15.64
N GLU A 117 13.71 9.72 15.54
CA GLU A 117 14.43 9.51 14.27
C GLU A 117 14.30 8.08 13.75
N SER A 118 14.18 7.09 14.64
CA SER A 118 13.99 5.68 14.26
C SER A 118 12.58 5.33 13.78
N LEU A 119 11.63 6.28 13.85
CA LEU A 119 10.30 6.05 13.30
C LEU A 119 10.41 5.80 11.79
N PRO A 120 9.66 4.84 11.24
CA PRO A 120 9.65 4.60 9.81
C PRO A 120 9.19 5.88 9.10
N LYS A 121 10.11 6.49 8.36
CA LYS A 121 9.82 7.58 7.43
C LYS A 121 9.56 6.96 6.07
N ASP A 122 8.71 7.57 5.25
CA ASP A 122 8.60 7.21 3.84
C ASP A 122 9.93 7.56 3.16
N ILE A 123 10.78 6.55 2.98
CA ILE A 123 12.07 6.73 2.32
C ILE A 123 11.81 6.81 0.82
N VAL A 124 11.68 8.04 0.33
CA VAL A 124 11.70 8.31 -1.11
C VAL A 124 13.15 8.33 -1.55
N HIS A 125 13.55 7.36 -2.37
CA HIS A 125 14.85 7.38 -3.02
C HIS A 125 14.75 8.28 -4.25
N GLU A 126 15.61 9.29 -4.34
CA GLU A 126 15.68 10.14 -5.52
C GLU A 126 15.94 9.29 -6.78
N GLY A 127 15.23 9.60 -7.87
CA GLY A 127 15.29 8.85 -9.12
C GLY A 127 14.47 7.55 -9.16
N TRP A 128 13.86 7.13 -8.05
CA TRP A 128 12.87 6.04 -8.02
C TRP A 128 11.46 6.61 -7.95
N GLY A 129 10.51 5.92 -8.60
CA GLY A 129 9.10 6.28 -8.45
C GLY A 129 8.62 6.09 -7.02
N ARG A 130 7.82 7.05 -6.55
CA ARG A 130 7.32 7.11 -5.16
C ARG A 130 6.45 5.90 -4.83
N PRO A 131 6.57 5.34 -3.62
CA PRO A 131 5.72 4.24 -3.20
C PRO A 131 4.24 4.67 -3.22
N GLY A 132 3.39 3.83 -3.84
CA GLY A 132 1.97 4.12 -4.00
C GLY A 132 1.59 4.91 -5.26
N THR A 133 2.54 5.37 -6.07
CA THR A 133 2.26 5.90 -7.42
C THR A 133 2.32 4.79 -8.47
N LYS A 134 1.88 5.10 -9.71
CA LYS A 134 1.96 4.18 -10.86
C LYS A 134 3.41 3.76 -11.21
N TYR A 135 4.41 4.48 -10.70
CA TYR A 135 5.83 4.22 -10.98
C TYR A 135 6.58 3.64 -9.79
N SER A 136 5.87 3.23 -8.74
CA SER A 136 6.45 2.61 -7.55
C SER A 136 7.40 1.46 -7.93
N GLY A 137 8.66 1.56 -7.50
CA GLY A 137 9.68 0.53 -7.74
C GLY A 137 10.33 0.58 -9.13
N ILE A 138 10.09 1.63 -9.92
CA ILE A 138 10.76 1.84 -11.21
C ILE A 138 11.90 2.85 -11.03
N TYR A 139 13.11 2.49 -11.47
CA TYR A 139 14.20 3.45 -11.57
C TYR A 139 14.03 4.29 -12.84
N ILE A 140 13.61 5.54 -12.65
CA ILE A 140 13.09 6.45 -13.67
C ILE A 140 14.10 6.66 -14.80
N ARG A 141 15.34 7.00 -14.46
CA ARG A 141 16.40 7.30 -15.43
C ARG A 141 16.66 6.10 -16.35
N ARG A 142 16.79 4.90 -15.80
CA ARG A 142 17.01 3.68 -16.60
C ARG A 142 15.79 3.31 -17.43
N ALA A 143 14.58 3.42 -16.87
CA ALA A 143 13.36 3.11 -17.59
C ALA A 143 13.20 4.00 -18.84
N LEU A 144 13.51 5.29 -18.72
CA LEU A 144 13.49 6.21 -19.86
C LEU A 144 14.56 5.86 -20.90
N LEU A 145 15.81 5.63 -20.48
CA LEU A 145 16.90 5.30 -21.40
C LEU A 145 16.69 3.98 -22.14
N ASN A 146 16.01 3.01 -21.52
CA ASN A 146 15.67 1.74 -22.17
C ASN A 146 14.73 1.89 -23.37
N THR A 147 13.95 2.98 -23.44
CA THR A 147 13.06 3.22 -24.58
C THR A 147 13.81 3.50 -25.88
N ILE A 148 15.06 4.00 -25.80
CA ILE A 148 15.86 4.32 -26.98
C ILE A 148 16.05 3.07 -27.85
N SER A 149 16.40 1.94 -27.22
CA SER A 149 16.61 0.69 -27.95
C SER A 149 15.33 0.19 -28.61
N ARG A 150 14.17 0.40 -27.97
CA ARG A 150 12.88 -0.05 -28.49
C ARG A 150 12.45 0.78 -29.70
N ILE A 151 12.56 2.10 -29.62
CA ILE A 151 12.32 3.00 -30.74
C ILE A 151 13.29 2.72 -31.89
N ASP A 152 14.57 2.48 -31.59
CA ASP A 152 15.58 2.16 -32.61
C ASP A 152 15.24 0.86 -33.38
N THR A 153 14.78 -0.19 -32.69
CA THR A 153 14.34 -1.43 -33.36
C THR A 153 13.12 -1.23 -34.26
N LEU A 154 12.17 -0.41 -33.82
CA LEU A 154 11.00 -0.07 -34.64
C LEU A 154 11.39 0.80 -35.85
N ALA A 155 12.28 1.77 -35.66
CA ALA A 155 12.77 2.62 -36.72
C ALA A 155 13.48 1.82 -37.83
N HIS A 156 14.29 0.81 -37.48
CA HIS A 156 14.91 -0.08 -38.47
C HIS A 156 13.91 -0.98 -39.21
N THR A 157 12.73 -1.22 -38.63
CA THR A 157 11.66 -1.99 -39.28
C THR A 157 10.98 -1.16 -40.37
N VAL A 158 10.71 0.13 -40.10
CA VAL A 158 10.09 1.06 -41.05
C VAL A 158 11.11 1.56 -42.09
N ILE A 159 12.35 1.82 -41.66
CA ILE A 159 13.43 2.33 -42.51
C ILE A 159 14.64 1.38 -42.38
N PRO A 160 14.76 0.35 -43.25
CA PRO A 160 15.86 -0.62 -43.17
C PRO A 160 17.26 -0.01 -43.29
N MET A 161 17.37 1.14 -43.95
CA MET A 161 18.62 1.90 -44.13
C MET A 161 18.94 2.86 -42.97
N HIS A 162 18.17 2.81 -41.87
CA HIS A 162 18.40 3.67 -40.71
C HIS A 162 19.81 3.44 -40.13
N PRO A 163 20.56 4.49 -39.78
CA PRO A 163 21.88 4.33 -39.17
C PRO A 163 21.79 3.61 -37.82
N LYS A 164 22.81 2.82 -37.49
CA LYS A 164 22.92 2.16 -36.18
C LYS A 164 23.07 3.19 -35.05
N LEU A 165 22.43 2.91 -33.91
CA LEU A 165 22.49 3.75 -32.71
C LEU A 165 23.93 3.94 -32.21
N LYS A 166 24.31 5.21 -31.98
CA LYS A 166 25.58 5.59 -31.36
C LYS A 166 25.35 6.06 -29.91
N PRO A 167 26.18 5.68 -28.94
CA PRO A 167 25.92 5.94 -27.51
C PRO A 167 25.74 7.42 -27.15
N ASN A 168 26.58 8.29 -27.71
CA ASN A 168 26.67 9.71 -27.33
C ASN A 168 25.97 10.66 -28.30
N THR A 169 25.23 10.13 -29.28
CA THR A 169 24.51 10.96 -30.25
C THR A 169 23.20 11.46 -29.64
N ARG A 170 22.80 12.69 -29.98
CA ARG A 170 21.48 13.24 -29.63
C ARG A 170 20.38 12.46 -30.35
N MET A 171 19.27 12.21 -29.67
CA MET A 171 18.14 11.46 -30.23
C MET A 171 17.51 12.21 -31.39
N LEU A 172 17.45 13.54 -31.31
CA LEU A 172 16.98 14.40 -32.41
C LEU A 172 17.79 14.18 -33.69
N LEU A 173 19.12 14.06 -33.58
CA LEU A 173 20.00 13.87 -34.73
C LEU A 173 19.93 12.45 -35.29
N HIS A 174 19.85 11.46 -34.39
CA HIS A 174 19.77 10.04 -34.75
C HIS A 174 18.46 9.74 -35.49
N PHE A 175 17.34 10.21 -34.95
CA PHE A 175 16.00 9.97 -35.49
C PHE A 175 15.50 11.10 -36.41
N ARG A 176 16.38 11.92 -36.99
CA ARG A 176 15.97 13.06 -37.83
C ARG A 176 15.04 12.63 -38.98
N PHE A 177 15.22 11.41 -39.49
CA PHE A 177 14.46 10.88 -40.62
C PHE A 177 13.01 10.54 -40.24
N LEU A 178 12.72 10.40 -38.95
CA LEU A 178 11.37 10.19 -38.44
C LEU A 178 10.59 11.50 -38.30
N VAL A 179 11.26 12.65 -38.27
CA VAL A 179 10.61 13.95 -38.06
C VAL A 179 9.45 14.22 -39.03
N PRO A 180 9.54 13.91 -40.34
CA PRO A 180 8.43 14.09 -41.27
C PRO A 180 7.22 13.17 -41.00
N LEU A 181 7.43 12.03 -40.32
CA LEU A 181 6.39 11.05 -40.04
C LEU A 181 5.60 11.36 -38.75
N LEU A 182 6.07 12.32 -37.96
CA LEU A 182 5.48 12.65 -36.67
C LEU A 182 4.62 13.90 -36.77
N SER A 183 3.46 13.90 -36.08
CA SER A 183 2.63 15.08 -35.92
C SER A 183 3.40 16.19 -35.19
N LYS A 184 3.15 17.44 -35.57
CA LYS A 184 3.73 18.61 -34.91
C LYS A 184 2.66 19.26 -34.04
N ASP A 185 3.08 19.75 -32.89
CA ASP A 185 2.22 20.54 -32.01
C ASP A 185 2.00 21.95 -32.56
N GLN A 186 1.15 22.71 -31.86
CA GLN A 186 0.83 24.11 -32.18
C GLN A 186 2.08 25.00 -32.24
N ASP A 187 3.11 24.65 -31.45
CA ASP A 187 4.41 25.35 -31.42
C ASP A 187 5.38 24.89 -32.52
N GLY A 188 4.95 24.00 -33.42
CA GLY A 188 5.78 23.42 -34.47
C GLY A 188 6.82 22.40 -33.99
N MET A 189 6.81 22.06 -32.70
CA MET A 189 7.68 21.07 -32.09
C MET A 189 7.12 19.66 -32.31
N SER A 190 7.99 18.72 -32.66
CA SER A 190 7.63 17.30 -32.76
C SER A 190 7.87 16.57 -31.44
N PRO A 191 7.18 15.43 -31.19
CA PRO A 191 7.45 14.56 -30.04
C PRO A 191 8.93 14.22 -29.86
N LEU A 192 9.68 14.14 -30.96
CA LEU A 192 11.11 13.88 -30.92
C LEU A 192 11.93 14.95 -30.18
N HIS A 193 11.49 16.21 -30.19
CA HIS A 193 12.17 17.29 -29.46
C HIS A 193 11.99 17.15 -27.95
N TYR A 194 10.78 16.83 -27.50
CA TYR A 194 10.49 16.54 -26.09
C TYR A 194 11.19 15.27 -25.62
N TYR A 195 11.27 14.27 -26.49
CA TYR A 195 12.02 13.05 -26.20
C TYR A 195 13.53 13.32 -26.09
N ASP A 196 14.12 14.08 -27.03
CA ASP A 196 15.54 14.42 -26.96
C ASP A 196 15.87 15.21 -25.69
N SER A 197 15.07 16.21 -25.32
CA SER A 197 15.30 16.98 -24.10
C SER A 197 15.26 16.11 -22.84
N ALA A 198 14.27 15.23 -22.72
CA ALA A 198 14.16 14.29 -21.60
C ALA A 198 15.35 13.31 -21.53
N ILE A 199 15.82 12.81 -22.68
CA ILE A 199 16.99 11.92 -22.74
C ILE A 199 18.30 12.65 -22.41
N GLN A 200 18.47 13.90 -22.85
CA GLN A 200 19.64 14.70 -22.49
C GLN A 200 19.68 15.00 -20.99
N LEU A 201 18.53 15.32 -20.38
CA LEU A 201 18.42 15.45 -18.93
C LEU A 201 18.78 14.14 -18.24
N ALA A 202 18.26 13.02 -18.70
CA ALA A 202 18.55 11.70 -18.12
C ALA A 202 20.03 11.29 -18.23
N ARG A 203 20.75 11.72 -19.28
CA ARG A 203 22.16 11.39 -19.49
C ARG A 203 23.13 12.31 -18.77
N ASN A 204 22.86 13.61 -18.76
CA ASN A 204 23.86 14.62 -18.42
C ASN A 204 23.54 15.42 -17.15
N ALA A 205 22.32 15.35 -16.62
CA ALA A 205 21.98 16.12 -15.43
C ALA A 205 22.62 15.51 -14.18
N ASP A 206 23.22 16.36 -13.35
CA ASP A 206 23.77 15.95 -12.04
C ASP A 206 22.66 15.51 -11.07
N ARG A 207 21.45 16.08 -11.22
CA ARG A 207 20.26 15.69 -10.44
C ARG A 207 19.52 14.51 -11.06
N GLU A 208 18.87 13.72 -10.23
CA GLU A 208 17.94 12.67 -10.67
C GLU A 208 16.68 13.27 -11.32
N LEU A 209 16.08 12.53 -12.26
CA LEU A 209 14.89 12.96 -13.01
C LEU A 209 13.65 12.98 -12.10
N THR A 210 12.81 13.99 -12.27
CA THR A 210 11.51 14.03 -11.58
C THR A 210 10.48 13.11 -12.26
N GLU A 211 9.42 12.75 -11.54
CA GLU A 211 8.32 11.96 -12.12
C GLU A 211 7.63 12.70 -13.27
N GLU A 212 7.49 14.03 -13.18
CA GLU A 212 6.88 14.85 -14.23
C GLU A 212 7.73 14.88 -15.51
N GLU A 213 9.05 15.06 -15.37
CA GLU A 213 9.99 15.02 -16.49
C GLU A 213 10.01 13.64 -17.16
N PHE A 214 9.92 12.58 -16.34
CA PHE A 214 9.79 11.22 -16.83
C PHE A 214 8.50 10.97 -17.60
N GLU A 215 7.37 11.47 -17.09
CA GLU A 215 6.07 11.37 -17.75
C GLU A 215 6.08 12.01 -19.13
N LEU A 216 6.65 13.22 -19.22
CA LEU A 216 6.76 13.95 -20.48
C LEU A 216 7.64 13.18 -21.48
N GLY A 217 8.80 12.68 -21.04
CA GLY A 217 9.67 11.85 -21.88
C GLY A 217 9.01 10.55 -22.32
N MET A 218 8.20 9.93 -21.45
CA MET A 218 7.51 8.67 -21.76
C MET A 218 6.29 8.84 -22.65
N HIS A 219 5.59 9.97 -22.52
CA HIS A 219 4.53 10.34 -23.44
C HIS A 219 5.09 10.53 -24.85
N ALA A 220 6.14 11.33 -24.98
CA ALA A 220 6.81 11.57 -26.26
C ALA A 220 7.34 10.27 -26.89
N ALA A 221 7.94 9.37 -26.09
CA ALA A 221 8.38 8.06 -26.56
C ALA A 221 7.21 7.24 -27.14
N LYS A 222 6.06 7.20 -26.45
CA LYS A 222 4.88 6.48 -26.91
C LYS A 222 4.28 7.07 -28.19
N GLU A 223 4.30 8.38 -28.35
CA GLU A 223 3.84 9.03 -29.59
C GLU A 223 4.73 8.67 -30.77
N ILE A 224 6.05 8.63 -30.57
CA ILE A 224 7.01 8.19 -31.60
C ILE A 224 6.74 6.73 -31.98
N GLU A 225 6.57 5.85 -30.98
CA GLU A 225 6.27 4.44 -31.21
C GLU A 225 4.95 4.25 -31.95
N LYS A 226 3.93 5.02 -31.59
CA LYS A 226 2.63 4.99 -32.26
C LYS A 226 2.74 5.41 -33.72
N GLY A 227 3.43 6.52 -34.01
CA GLY A 227 3.63 6.98 -35.39
C GLY A 227 4.40 5.96 -36.23
N LEU A 228 5.43 5.32 -35.67
CA LEU A 228 6.17 4.25 -36.36
C LEU A 228 5.29 3.02 -36.63
N GLU A 229 4.44 2.64 -35.68
CA GLU A 229 3.56 1.49 -35.81
C GLU A 229 2.45 1.74 -36.83
N GLU A 230 1.92 2.96 -36.90
CA GLU A 230 0.98 3.40 -37.95
C GLU A 230 1.62 3.27 -39.34
N CYS A 231 2.84 3.79 -39.53
CA CYS A 231 3.56 3.62 -40.80
C CYS A 231 3.82 2.14 -41.13
N ARG A 232 4.14 1.30 -40.14
CA ARG A 232 4.34 -0.13 -40.34
C ARG A 232 3.06 -0.84 -40.82
N LEU A 233 1.91 -0.44 -40.29
CA LEU A 233 0.61 -0.99 -40.69
C LEU A 233 0.22 -0.54 -42.10
N GLU A 234 0.43 0.73 -42.44
CA GLU A 234 0.19 1.27 -43.80
C GLU A 234 1.02 0.50 -44.85
N MET A 235 2.33 0.32 -44.61
CA MET A 235 3.20 -0.46 -45.50
C MET A 235 2.76 -1.92 -45.68
N SER A 236 2.17 -2.52 -44.63
CA SER A 236 1.67 -3.89 -44.68
C SER A 236 0.35 -4.01 -45.46
N GLN A 237 -0.48 -2.96 -45.45
CA GLN A 237 -1.74 -2.92 -46.20
C GLN A 237 -1.48 -2.70 -47.70
N ASP A 238 -0.56 -1.79 -48.05
CA ASP A 238 -0.19 -1.53 -49.45
C ASP A 238 0.41 -2.78 -50.13
N SER A 239 1.23 -3.54 -49.39
CA SER A 239 1.77 -4.83 -49.83
C SER A 239 0.69 -5.86 -50.18
N ILE A 240 -0.49 -5.80 -49.56
CA ILE A 240 -1.59 -6.73 -49.82
C ILE A 240 -2.42 -6.21 -51.00
N GLY A 241 -2.63 -4.89 -51.10
CA GLY A 241 -3.35 -4.26 -52.21
C GLY A 241 -2.68 -4.49 -53.58
N ASP A 242 -1.37 -4.39 -53.66
CA ASP A 242 -0.61 -4.59 -54.91
C ASP A 242 -0.55 -6.06 -55.38
N SER A 243 -0.92 -7.01 -54.52
CA SER A 243 -0.96 -8.45 -54.87
C SER A 243 -2.32 -8.93 -55.41
N VAL A 244 -3.33 -8.05 -55.43
CA VAL A 244 -4.71 -8.35 -55.85
C VAL A 244 -5.06 -7.68 -57.20
N LEU A 245 -4.13 -6.97 -57.82
CA LEU A 245 -4.21 -6.44 -59.19
C LEU A 245 -3.33 -7.26 -60.15
#